data_AF-A0A7W3LVE4-F1
#
_entry.id   AF-A0A7W3LVE4-F1
#
_cell.length_a   1.000
_cell.length_b   1.000
_cell.length_c   1.000
_cell.angle_alpha   90.00
_cell.angle_beta   90.00
_cell.angle_gamma   90.00
#
_symmetry.space_group_name_H-M   'P 1'
#
loop_
_entity.id
_entity.type
_entity.pdbx_description
1 polymer ?
#
loop_
_entity_poly.entity_id
_entity_poly.type
_entity_poly.pdbx_seq_one_letter_code
_entity_poly.pdbx_strand_id
1 'polypeptide(L)'
;MSFDAPRVCDRIPDSPREKARITRRNKLLALAAALDDLGLRARIVEYTLRPTVLRCWNPAEMGRTISVTCERSTGAEPRWRFRREPGERLIADAEDVTGPDDALEAARAVAAALAR
;
A
#
# COMPACT_ATOMS: atom_id res chain seq x y z
N MET A 1 -9.98 40.55 -17.25
CA MET A 1 -9.85 40.29 -15.81
C MET A 1 -9.64 38.79 -15.65
N SER A 2 -8.40 38.37 -15.38
CA SER A 2 -8.03 36.95 -15.27
C SER A 2 -8.47 36.42 -13.91
N PHE A 3 -9.17 35.29 -13.90
CA PHE A 3 -9.43 34.51 -12.70
C PHE A 3 -8.17 33.72 -12.37
N ASP A 4 -7.43 34.19 -11.37
CA ASP A 4 -6.30 33.49 -10.78
C ASP A 4 -6.86 32.25 -10.04
N ALA A 5 -6.70 31.07 -10.63
CA ALA A 5 -7.06 29.82 -9.99
C ALA A 5 -6.05 29.54 -8.87
N PRO A 6 -6.46 29.29 -7.62
CA PRO A 6 -5.53 28.93 -6.57
C PRO A 6 -4.84 27.62 -6.95
N ARG A 7 -3.50 27.69 -7.11
CA ARG A 7 -2.63 26.53 -7.24
C ARG A 7 -2.92 25.61 -6.07
N VAL A 8 -3.21 24.34 -6.37
CA VAL A 8 -3.51 23.26 -5.43
C VAL A 8 -2.54 23.37 -4.25
N CYS A 9 -3.04 23.84 -3.12
CA CYS A 9 -2.27 23.94 -1.89
C CYS A 9 -1.75 22.53 -1.57
N ASP A 10 -0.44 22.41 -1.37
CA ASP A 10 0.14 21.37 -0.53
C ASP A 10 -0.68 21.33 0.77
N ARG A 11 -1.63 20.38 0.87
CA ARG A 11 -2.34 20.15 2.12
C ARG A 11 -1.32 19.63 3.10
N ILE A 12 -0.82 20.53 3.96
CA ILE A 12 -0.11 20.14 5.17
C ILE A 12 -1.09 19.26 5.96
N PRO A 13 -0.74 18.00 6.27
CA PRO A 13 -1.66 17.11 6.99
C PRO A 13 -2.00 17.70 8.37
N ASP A 14 -3.28 17.95 8.62
CA ASP A 14 -3.79 18.64 9.81
C ASP A 14 -3.70 17.81 11.10
N SER A 15 -3.30 16.54 11.00
CA SER A 15 -3.11 15.67 12.17
C SER A 15 -2.11 14.52 11.93
N PRO A 16 -1.48 13.97 12.98
CA PRO A 16 -0.63 12.78 12.87
C PRO A 16 -1.38 11.56 12.32
N ARG A 17 -2.69 11.48 12.54
CA ARG A 17 -3.56 10.44 11.98
C ARG A 17 -3.71 10.60 10.47
N GLU A 18 -3.88 11.83 9.99
CA GLU A 18 -3.95 12.13 8.56
C GLU A 18 -2.61 11.87 7.87
N LYS A 19 -1.49 12.29 8.48
CA LYS A 19 -0.15 11.97 7.98
C LYS A 19 0.04 10.45 7.85
N ALA A 20 -0.33 9.69 8.88
CA ALA A 20 -0.27 8.22 8.83
C ALA A 20 -1.17 7.62 7.73
N ARG A 21 -2.37 8.17 7.52
CA ARG A 21 -3.28 7.75 6.45
C ARG A 21 -2.67 7.99 5.07
N ILE A 22 -2.05 9.16 4.84
CA ILE A 22 -1.38 9.49 3.57
C ILE A 22 -0.16 8.59 3.36
N THR A 23 0.70 8.41 4.38
CA THR A 23 1.87 7.53 4.29
C THR A 23 1.48 6.09 3.97
N ARG A 24 0.46 5.55 4.64
CA ARG A 24 -0.11 4.23 4.33
C ARG A 24 -0.52 4.14 2.87
N ARG A 25 -1.30 5.12 2.39
CA ARG A 25 -1.79 5.13 1.01
C ARG A 25 -0.65 5.16 0.01
N ASN A 26 0.36 6.01 0.22
CA ASN A 26 1.51 6.13 -0.67
C ASN A 26 2.31 4.81 -0.72
N LYS A 27 2.53 4.15 0.41
CA LYS A 27 3.22 2.85 0.47
C LYS A 27 2.43 1.75 -0.25
N LEU A 28 1.11 1.73 -0.12
CA LEU A 28 0.26 0.78 -0.86
C LEU A 28 0.23 1.08 -2.37
N LEU A 29 0.28 2.35 -2.78
CA LEU A 29 0.38 2.75 -4.19
C LEU A 29 1.73 2.35 -4.79
N ALA A 30 2.83 2.55 -4.06
CA ALA A 30 4.15 2.10 -4.46
C ALA A 30 4.18 0.58 -4.67
N LEU A 31 3.61 -0.19 -3.74
CA LEU A 31 3.46 -1.63 -3.89
C LEU A 31 2.57 -2.01 -5.09
N ALA A 32 1.48 -1.28 -5.33
CA ALA A 32 0.60 -1.53 -6.47
C ALA A 32 1.32 -1.34 -7.81
N ALA A 33 2.13 -0.29 -7.93
CA ALA A 33 2.93 -0.03 -9.12
C ALA A 33 3.98 -1.13 -9.34
N ALA A 34 4.73 -1.50 -8.28
CA ALA A 34 5.70 -2.59 -8.36
C ALA A 34 5.07 -3.96 -8.71
N LEU A 35 3.81 -4.19 -8.32
CA LEU A 35 3.07 -5.39 -8.72
C LEU A 35 2.68 -5.36 -10.19
N ASP A 36 2.29 -4.20 -10.72
CA ASP A 36 1.95 -4.03 -12.14
C ASP A 36 3.17 -4.29 -13.03
N ASP A 37 4.36 -3.86 -12.59
CA ASP A 37 5.64 -4.16 -13.26
C ASP A 37 5.95 -5.67 -13.32
N LEU A 38 5.46 -6.44 -12.34
CA LEU A 38 5.56 -7.91 -12.32
C LEU A 38 4.43 -8.60 -13.09
N GLY A 39 3.53 -7.86 -13.74
CA GLY A 39 2.36 -8.38 -14.45
C GLY A 39 1.20 -8.81 -13.53
N LEU A 40 1.27 -8.48 -12.24
CA LEU A 40 0.20 -8.72 -11.28
C LEU A 40 -0.73 -7.51 -11.22
N ARG A 41 -2.00 -7.75 -10.90
CA ARG A 41 -2.98 -6.67 -10.77
C ARG A 41 -3.23 -6.37 -9.30
N ALA A 42 -3.31 -5.09 -8.98
CA ALA A 42 -3.57 -4.61 -7.65
C ALA A 42 -4.61 -3.48 -7.65
N ARG A 43 -5.50 -3.48 -6.66
CA ARG A 43 -6.53 -2.44 -6.48
C ARG A 43 -6.62 -2.07 -5.01
N ILE A 44 -6.51 -0.79 -4.71
CA ILE A 44 -6.79 -0.27 -3.37
C ILE A 44 -8.30 -0.35 -3.12
N VAL A 45 -8.65 -0.91 -1.98
CA VAL A 45 -10.01 -0.97 -1.46
C VAL A 45 -10.03 -0.20 -0.15
N GLU A 46 -10.70 0.95 -0.18
CA GLU A 46 -10.90 1.79 0.99
C GLU A 46 -12.26 1.46 1.60
N TYR A 47 -12.26 1.10 2.88
CA TYR A 47 -13.49 0.85 3.64
C TYR A 47 -13.66 1.95 4.68
N THR A 48 -14.89 2.40 4.89
CA THR A 48 -15.20 3.43 5.90
C THR A 48 -14.88 2.96 7.32
N LEU A 49 -14.93 1.65 7.57
CA LEU A 49 -14.78 1.03 8.90
C LEU A 49 -13.61 0.03 9.00
N ARG A 50 -12.91 -0.27 7.90
CA ARG A 50 -11.79 -1.23 7.88
C ARG A 50 -10.50 -0.55 7.41
N PRO A 51 -9.31 -1.08 7.77
CA PRO A 51 -8.06 -0.56 7.24
C PRO A 51 -8.07 -0.59 5.70
N THR A 52 -7.46 0.43 5.10
CA THR A 52 -7.22 0.46 3.65
C THR A 52 -6.38 -0.75 3.26
N VAL A 53 -6.91 -1.58 2.36
CA VAL A 53 -6.23 -2.78 1.87
C VAL A 53 -5.94 -2.66 0.38
N LEU A 54 -4.84 -3.26 -0.04
CA LEU A 54 -4.49 -3.48 -1.43
C LEU A 54 -4.84 -4.92 -1.80
N ARG A 55 -5.87 -5.08 -2.63
CA ARG A 55 -6.28 -6.37 -3.16
C ARG A 55 -5.41 -6.71 -4.36
N CYS A 56 -4.67 -7.80 -4.28
CA CYS A 56 -3.71 -8.24 -5.31
C CYS A 56 -4.17 -9.58 -5.90
N TRP A 57 -4.09 -9.73 -7.21
CA TRP A 57 -4.40 -10.98 -7.92
C TRP A 57 -3.51 -11.16 -9.14
N ASN A 58 -3.27 -12.41 -9.50
CA ASN A 58 -2.59 -12.75 -10.75
C ASN A 58 -3.66 -12.90 -11.84
N PRO A 59 -3.65 -12.10 -12.92
CA PRO A 59 -4.61 -12.28 -14.01
C PRO A 59 -4.43 -13.60 -14.77
N ALA A 60 -3.24 -14.20 -14.69
CA ALA A 60 -2.94 -15.49 -15.32
C ALA A 60 -3.44 -16.70 -14.50
N GLU A 61 -3.72 -16.53 -13.20
CA GLU A 61 -4.23 -17.59 -12.34
C GLU A 61 -5.69 -17.31 -11.94
N MET A 62 -6.60 -18.23 -12.27
CA MET A 62 -8.02 -18.03 -12.01
C MET A 62 -8.33 -18.02 -10.51
N GLY A 63 -8.93 -16.92 -10.05
CA GLY A 63 -9.70 -16.86 -8.80
C GLY A 63 -8.90 -16.62 -7.53
N ARG A 64 -7.57 -16.54 -7.60
CA ARG A 64 -6.76 -16.31 -6.41
C ARG A 64 -6.52 -14.83 -6.14
N THR A 65 -6.83 -14.42 -4.92
CA THR A 65 -6.63 -13.05 -4.47
C THR A 65 -6.02 -13.06 -3.07
N ILE A 66 -5.07 -12.16 -2.82
CA ILE A 66 -4.63 -11.81 -1.47
C ILE A 66 -4.95 -10.35 -1.19
N SER A 67 -5.23 -10.03 0.07
CA SER A 67 -5.35 -8.64 0.51
C SER A 67 -4.12 -8.28 1.34
N VAL A 68 -3.56 -7.11 1.09
CA VAL A 68 -2.38 -6.59 1.80
C VAL A 68 -2.76 -5.29 2.49
N THR A 69 -2.51 -5.19 3.79
CA THR A 69 -2.63 -3.93 4.54
C THR A 69 -1.25 -3.35 4.81
N CYS A 70 -1.17 -2.04 5.05
CA CYS A 70 0.04 -1.38 5.50
C CYS A 70 -0.23 -0.76 6.87
N GLU A 71 0.42 -1.30 7.89
CA GLU A 71 0.18 -0.91 9.28
C GLU A 71 1.48 -0.51 9.94
N ARG A 72 1.39 0.47 10.84
CA ARG A 72 2.50 0.89 11.67
C ARG A 72 2.50 0.03 12.93
N SER A 73 3.63 -0.62 13.19
CA SER A 73 3.85 -1.39 14.42
C SER A 73 3.70 -0.51 15.66
N THR A 74 3.19 -1.06 16.75
CA THR A 74 2.97 -0.37 18.04
C THR A 74 4.13 -0.54 19.05
N GLY A 75 5.31 -0.94 18.57
CA GLY A 75 6.50 -1.14 19.42
C GLY A 75 7.30 0.13 19.74
N ALA A 76 8.38 -0.03 20.51
CA ALA A 76 9.31 1.04 20.88
C ALA A 76 9.92 1.77 19.67
N GLU A 77 10.07 1.05 18.54
CA GLU A 77 10.37 1.62 17.23
C GLU A 77 9.21 1.34 16.27
N PRO A 78 8.30 2.30 16.08
CA PRO A 78 7.09 2.08 15.28
C PRO A 78 7.40 2.16 13.77
N ARG A 79 7.63 0.99 13.17
CA ARG A 79 7.90 0.81 11.72
C ARG A 79 6.67 0.44 10.90
N TRP A 80 6.62 0.89 9.65
CA TRP A 80 5.62 0.50 8.67
C TRP A 80 5.87 -0.90 8.14
N ARG A 81 4.81 -1.72 8.03
CA ARG A 81 4.91 -3.11 7.56
C ARG A 81 3.76 -3.47 6.65
N PHE A 82 4.05 -4.24 5.61
CA PHE A 82 3.03 -4.88 4.78
C PHE A 82 2.61 -6.20 5.40
N ARG A 83 1.30 -6.40 5.59
CA ARG A 83 0.74 -7.62 6.19
C ARG A 83 -0.37 -8.18 5.33
N ARG A 84 -0.51 -9.50 5.31
CA ARG A 84 -1.63 -10.18 4.65
C ARG A 84 -2.89 -10.08 5.50
N GLU A 85 -4.01 -9.81 4.84
CA GLU A 85 -5.35 -9.78 5.41
C GLU A 85 -6.24 -10.84 4.72
N PRO A 86 -7.00 -11.66 5.48
CA PRO A 86 -6.96 -11.81 6.94
C PRO A 86 -5.70 -12.56 7.42
N GLY A 87 -5.35 -12.37 8.69
CA GLY A 87 -4.39 -13.23 9.39
C GLY A 87 -3.02 -12.63 9.68
N GLU A 88 -2.85 -11.31 9.52
CA GLU A 88 -1.74 -10.55 10.11
C GLU A 88 -0.32 -11.02 9.75
N ARG A 89 -0.16 -11.90 8.75
CA ARG A 89 1.14 -12.44 8.36
C ARG A 89 1.98 -11.35 7.73
N LEU A 90 3.17 -11.12 8.29
CA LEU A 90 4.15 -10.18 7.72
C LEU A 90 4.54 -10.63 6.30
N ILE A 91 4.45 -9.71 5.35
CA ILE A 91 4.91 -9.90 3.97
C ILE A 91 6.30 -9.30 3.83
N ALA A 92 6.44 -8.02 4.19
CA ALA A 92 7.69 -7.29 4.09
C ALA A 92 7.67 -6.07 5.02
N ASP A 93 8.87 -5.57 5.35
CA ASP A 93 9.02 -4.24 5.93
C ASP A 93 8.64 -3.18 4.87
N ALA A 94 8.04 -2.09 5.31
CA ALA A 94 7.58 -1.02 4.45
C ALA A 94 8.15 0.33 4.88
N GLU A 95 9.04 0.42 5.87
CA GLU A 95 9.56 1.67 6.42
C GLU A 95 10.23 2.52 5.33
N ASP A 96 11.17 1.92 4.61
CA ASP A 96 12.00 2.58 3.60
C ASP A 96 11.33 2.65 2.21
N VAL A 97 10.09 2.17 2.08
CA VAL A 97 9.36 2.21 0.81
C VAL A 97 8.88 3.64 0.53
N THR A 98 9.50 4.29 -0.46
CA THR A 98 9.13 5.63 -0.93
C THR A 98 8.61 5.62 -2.36
N GLY A 99 9.03 4.64 -3.17
CA GLY A 99 8.59 4.45 -4.55
C GLY A 99 8.43 2.98 -4.96
N PRO A 100 8.06 2.72 -6.22
CA PRO A 100 7.84 1.37 -6.74
C PRO A 100 9.11 0.51 -6.70
N ASP A 101 10.28 1.09 -7.01
CA ASP A 101 11.55 0.36 -6.97
C ASP A 101 11.86 -0.21 -5.57
N ASP A 102 11.61 0.59 -4.52
CA ASP A 102 11.77 0.15 -3.12
C ASP A 102 10.77 -0.95 -2.73
N ALA A 103 9.61 -0.96 -3.40
CA ALA A 103 8.54 -1.92 -3.13
C ALA A 103 8.72 -3.25 -3.89
N LEU A 104 9.74 -3.39 -4.74
CA LEU A 104 9.94 -4.57 -5.59
C LEU A 104 10.12 -5.85 -4.79
N GLU A 105 10.88 -5.82 -3.69
CA GLU A 105 11.04 -6.98 -2.81
C GLU A 105 9.70 -7.41 -2.19
N ALA A 106 8.91 -6.45 -1.72
CA ALA A 106 7.58 -6.69 -1.19
C ALA A 106 6.62 -7.25 -2.27
N ALA A 107 6.71 -6.72 -3.50
CA ALA A 107 5.93 -7.18 -4.64
C ALA A 107 6.27 -8.63 -5.01
N ARG A 108 7.56 -9.02 -4.99
CA ARG A 108 8.01 -10.41 -5.17
C ARG A 108 7.48 -11.34 -4.07
N ALA A 109 7.48 -10.89 -2.81
CA ALA A 109 6.91 -11.66 -1.71
C ALA A 109 5.39 -11.88 -1.88
N VAL A 110 4.66 -10.86 -2.35
CA VAL A 110 3.24 -10.96 -2.72
C VAL A 110 3.04 -11.95 -3.88
N ALA A 111 3.85 -11.84 -4.94
CA ALA A 111 3.81 -12.76 -6.08
C ALA A 111 4.00 -14.21 -5.65
N ALA A 112 5.00 -14.47 -4.80
CA ALA A 112 5.25 -15.79 -4.24
C ALA A 112 4.10 -16.30 -3.37
N ALA A 113 3.38 -15.40 -2.66
CA ALA A 113 2.20 -15.77 -1.89
C ALA A 113 0.97 -16.07 -2.77
N LEU A 114 0.89 -15.46 -3.95
CA LEU A 114 -0.13 -15.75 -4.96
C LEU A 114 0.12 -17.11 -5.64
N ALA A 115 1.37 -17.48 -5.91
CA ALA A 115 1.70 -18.74 -6.61
C ALA A 115 1.61 -20.03 -5.75
N ARG A 116 1.31 -19.95 -4.45
CA ARG A 116 1.37 -21.08 -3.48
C ARG A 116 0.04 -21.77 -3.22
#